data_AF-A0A7C3HWH5-F1
#
_entry.id   AF-A0A7C3HWH5-F1
#
_cell.length_a   1.000
_cell.length_b   1.000
_cell.length_c   1.000
_cell.angle_alpha   90.00
_cell.angle_beta   90.00
_cell.angle_gamma   90.00
#
_symmetry.space_group_name_H-M   'P 1'
#
loop_
_entity.id
_entity.type
_entity.pdbx_description
1 polymer ?
#
loop_
_entity_poly.entity_id
_entity_poly.type
_entity_poly.pdbx_seq_one_letter_code
_entity_poly.pdbx_strand_id
1 'polypeptide(L)'
;MKVNNQRAYRVEPATDPRMGMSPNLIGGFGGVFGRPGNQVASGVFGAVIGGGGSAEFGPNEVTEHQGTVAGGAGNRAGNNDADLNNARFSTVGGGFGNQASGFEATVGGGAFNAASGANSVVPGGSSNTASGNFSFAAGRRAKAQHAGAFVWGDSTDADVSSNAANQFVVRASGGAIFYTNASLTTGASLAAGSGSWSSLSDRAVKTGLVPTNPKAVLERLAAMPIYEWSYQAQGLSVRHLGPTAQDFRAAFGLGEDDRHISTVDADGVALAAIQALYRENQELKARVELLEARTALGREKP
;
A
#
# COMPACT_ATOMS: atom_id res chain seq x y z
N MET A 1 38.49 24.24 3.97
CA MET A 1 39.03 23.83 5.28
C MET A 1 39.83 22.54 5.13
N LYS A 2 41.01 22.49 5.74
CA LYS A 2 41.81 21.26 5.86
C LYS A 2 41.89 20.86 7.33
N VAL A 3 41.88 19.55 7.59
CA VAL A 3 42.14 18.96 8.91
C VAL A 3 43.20 17.88 8.70
N ASN A 4 44.25 17.88 9.51
CA ASN A 4 45.40 16.96 9.35
C ASN A 4 45.96 16.92 7.92
N ASN A 5 46.12 18.11 7.31
CA ASN A 5 46.54 18.31 5.91
C ASN A 5 45.64 17.74 4.81
N GLN A 6 44.50 17.14 5.15
CA GLN A 6 43.50 16.64 4.20
C GLN A 6 42.34 17.61 4.02
N ARG A 7 41.79 17.70 2.81
CA ARG A 7 40.59 18.51 2.55
C ARG A 7 39.40 17.85 3.25
N ALA A 8 38.83 18.55 4.23
CA ALA A 8 37.64 18.09 4.97
C ALA A 8 36.36 18.78 4.47
N TYR A 9 36.49 20.01 3.96
CA TYR A 9 35.35 20.81 3.50
C TYR A 9 35.78 21.86 2.48
N ARG A 10 34.98 22.08 1.43
CA ARG A 10 35.15 23.15 0.44
C ARG A 10 33.82 23.81 0.11
N VAL A 11 33.88 25.12 -0.14
CA VAL A 11 32.78 25.92 -0.67
C VAL A 11 33.15 26.27 -2.10
N GLU A 12 32.30 25.91 -3.06
CA GLU A 12 32.49 26.27 -4.46
C GLU A 12 31.53 27.41 -4.81
N PRO A 13 32.01 28.55 -5.34
CA PRO A 13 31.14 29.59 -5.82
C PRO A 13 30.34 29.08 -7.02
N ALA A 14 29.04 29.35 -7.03
CA ALA A 14 28.17 29.04 -8.15
C ALA A 14 27.08 30.11 -8.26
N THR A 15 26.75 30.47 -9.51
CA THR A 15 25.83 31.55 -9.84
C THR A 15 24.91 31.12 -10.96
N ASP A 16 23.61 31.36 -10.79
CA ASP A 16 22.62 31.25 -11.86
C ASP A 16 22.09 32.65 -12.21
N PRO A 17 21.98 33.01 -13.51
CA PRO A 17 21.53 34.34 -13.91
C PRO A 17 20.12 34.73 -13.42
N ARG A 18 19.26 33.76 -13.08
CA ARG A 18 17.87 33.97 -12.64
C ARG A 18 17.73 33.84 -11.12
N MET A 19 18.49 32.95 -10.49
CA MET A 19 18.38 32.60 -9.07
C MET A 19 19.47 33.23 -8.18
N GLY A 20 20.46 33.90 -8.78
CA GLY A 20 21.54 34.58 -8.07
C GLY A 20 22.67 33.64 -7.64
N MET A 21 23.47 34.09 -6.67
CA MET A 21 24.60 33.32 -6.14
C MET A 21 24.14 32.35 -5.05
N SER A 22 24.35 31.05 -5.28
CA SER A 22 24.12 30.01 -4.28
C SER A 22 25.29 29.02 -4.33
N PRO A 23 26.24 29.10 -3.39
CA PRO A 23 27.43 28.27 -3.43
C PRO A 23 27.12 26.80 -3.16
N ASN A 24 28.00 25.92 -3.62
CA ASN A 24 27.94 24.50 -3.28
C ASN A 24 28.76 24.25 -2.00
N LEU A 25 28.21 23.46 -1.07
CA LEU A 25 28.86 23.09 0.19
C LEU A 25 29.25 21.62 0.14
N ILE A 26 30.56 21.32 0.19
CA ILE A 26 31.07 19.96 -0.03
C ILE A 26 31.97 19.56 1.13
N GLY A 27 31.44 18.74 2.03
CA GLY A 27 32.16 18.09 3.13
C GLY A 27 32.63 16.68 2.78
N GLY A 28 33.54 16.15 3.59
CA GLY A 28 33.91 14.74 3.60
C GLY A 28 35.08 14.39 2.67
N PHE A 29 35.03 13.18 2.10
CA PHE A 29 36.10 12.54 1.37
C PHE A 29 36.66 13.43 0.26
N GLY A 30 37.92 13.86 0.42
CA GLY A 30 38.60 14.77 -0.52
C GLY A 30 39.24 14.10 -1.74
N GLY A 31 39.17 12.77 -1.83
CA GLY A 31 39.83 11.96 -2.84
C GLY A 31 41.20 11.43 -2.40
N VAL A 32 41.69 10.41 -3.09
CA VAL A 32 43.06 9.88 -3.00
C VAL A 32 43.58 9.66 -4.42
N PHE A 33 44.87 9.37 -4.60
CA PHE A 33 45.45 9.17 -5.93
C PHE A 33 44.60 8.23 -6.81
N GLY A 34 44.13 8.75 -7.95
CA GLY A 34 43.30 8.02 -8.90
C GLY A 34 41.82 7.82 -8.51
N ARG A 35 41.38 8.28 -7.33
CA ARG A 35 39.97 8.20 -6.89
C ARG A 35 39.44 9.58 -6.50
N PRO A 36 38.44 10.13 -7.22
CA PRO A 36 37.91 11.44 -6.89
C PRO A 36 37.19 11.41 -5.55
N GLY A 37 37.24 12.55 -4.85
CA GLY A 37 36.46 12.78 -3.63
C GLY A 37 35.00 13.10 -3.94
N ASN A 38 34.27 13.59 -2.95
CA ASN A 38 32.91 14.10 -3.14
C ASN A 38 32.86 15.20 -4.22
N GLN A 39 31.86 15.11 -5.08
CA GLN A 39 31.78 15.91 -6.32
C GLN A 39 30.45 16.60 -6.47
N VAL A 40 30.51 17.81 -7.01
CA VAL A 40 29.36 18.52 -7.56
C VAL A 40 29.65 18.74 -9.04
N ALA A 41 28.67 18.45 -9.90
CA ALA A 41 28.85 18.58 -11.35
C ALA A 41 29.06 20.04 -11.76
N SER A 42 29.73 20.24 -12.90
CA SER A 42 30.00 21.58 -13.43
C SER A 42 28.68 22.32 -13.72
N GLY A 43 28.63 23.61 -13.37
CA GLY A 43 27.44 24.45 -13.57
C GLY A 43 26.36 24.31 -12.49
N VAL A 44 26.43 23.29 -11.63
CA VAL A 44 25.50 23.13 -10.50
C VAL A 44 25.70 24.25 -9.48
N PHE A 45 24.58 24.70 -8.90
CA PHE A 45 24.54 25.70 -7.82
C PHE A 45 23.65 25.19 -6.67
N GLY A 46 23.89 25.72 -5.47
CA GLY A 46 23.11 25.42 -4.27
C GLY A 46 23.17 23.95 -3.81
N ALA A 47 24.14 23.18 -4.28
CA ALA A 47 24.29 21.78 -3.89
C ALA A 47 24.85 21.62 -2.48
N VAL A 48 24.43 20.55 -1.78
CA VAL A 48 24.95 20.21 -0.46
C VAL A 48 25.41 18.77 -0.43
N ILE A 49 26.67 18.55 -0.06
CA ILE A 49 27.20 17.26 0.40
C ILE A 49 27.65 17.45 1.84
N GLY A 50 26.88 16.94 2.79
CA GLY A 50 27.14 17.15 4.21
C GLY A 50 28.45 16.51 4.70
N GLY A 51 28.86 15.40 4.08
CA GLY A 51 30.06 14.67 4.46
C GLY A 51 30.12 13.28 3.84
N GLY A 52 30.85 12.37 4.50
CA GLY A 52 30.99 10.99 4.04
C GLY A 52 31.76 10.87 2.73
N GLY A 53 31.41 9.88 1.92
CA GLY A 53 32.21 9.38 0.82
C GLY A 53 33.37 8.54 1.32
N SER A 54 33.88 7.65 0.49
CA SER A 54 35.11 6.94 0.79
C SER A 54 35.81 6.45 -0.48
N ALA A 55 37.08 6.07 -0.33
CA ALA A 55 37.81 5.44 -1.42
C ALA A 55 37.22 4.08 -1.81
N GLU A 56 36.66 3.34 -0.84
CA GLU A 56 36.14 1.99 -1.03
C GLU A 56 34.73 1.97 -1.63
N PHE A 57 33.83 2.77 -1.06
CA PHE A 57 32.40 2.79 -1.37
C PHE A 57 32.00 3.90 -2.33
N GLY A 58 32.96 4.74 -2.73
CA GLY A 58 32.78 5.81 -3.69
C GLY A 58 32.42 7.15 -3.07
N PRO A 59 32.52 8.23 -3.87
CA PRO A 59 32.15 9.57 -3.45
C PRO A 59 30.63 9.72 -3.37
N ASN A 60 30.21 10.76 -2.67
CA ASN A 60 28.88 11.33 -2.84
C ASN A 60 28.90 12.35 -3.97
N GLU A 61 27.81 12.39 -4.73
CA GLU A 61 27.69 13.21 -5.93
C GLU A 61 26.38 14.00 -5.92
N VAL A 62 26.46 15.28 -6.27
CA VAL A 62 25.29 16.09 -6.64
C VAL A 62 25.48 16.56 -8.07
N THR A 63 24.56 16.18 -8.97
CA THR A 63 24.75 16.41 -10.41
C THR A 63 23.79 17.44 -11.00
N GLU A 64 22.73 17.82 -10.30
CA GLU A 64 21.83 18.90 -10.72
C GLU A 64 21.59 19.95 -9.62
N HIS A 65 20.98 21.07 -10.01
CA HIS A 65 20.80 22.23 -9.15
C HIS A 65 20.07 21.89 -7.85
N GLN A 66 20.59 22.42 -6.74
CA GLN A 66 19.97 22.35 -5.42
C GLN A 66 19.76 20.90 -4.91
N GLY A 67 20.51 19.94 -5.47
CA GLY A 67 20.52 18.57 -4.97
C GLY A 67 21.23 18.47 -3.63
N THR A 68 20.80 17.51 -2.81
CA THR A 68 21.35 17.31 -1.46
C THR A 68 21.71 15.86 -1.22
N VAL A 69 22.93 15.62 -0.75
CA VAL A 69 23.35 14.35 -0.14
C VAL A 69 23.81 14.64 1.29
N ALA A 70 23.08 14.17 2.30
CA ALA A 70 23.44 14.51 3.68
C ALA A 70 24.73 13.81 4.15
N GLY A 71 25.05 12.61 3.62
CA GLY A 71 26.24 11.85 3.99
C GLY A 71 26.24 10.44 3.40
N GLY A 72 26.81 9.48 4.14
CA GLY A 72 26.97 8.11 3.65
C GLY A 72 28.05 8.00 2.56
N ALA A 73 28.01 7.00 1.69
CA ALA A 73 28.97 6.84 0.60
C ALA A 73 28.30 6.33 -0.69
N GLY A 74 28.86 6.68 -1.85
CA GLY A 74 28.34 6.22 -3.15
C GLY A 74 26.93 6.72 -3.47
N ASN A 75 26.47 7.81 -2.83
CA ASN A 75 25.12 8.34 -3.05
C ASN A 75 25.13 9.42 -4.14
N ARG A 76 24.07 9.47 -4.96
CA ARG A 76 23.88 10.51 -5.97
C ARG A 76 22.52 11.20 -5.82
N ALA A 77 22.54 12.50 -5.59
CA ALA A 77 21.39 13.37 -5.84
C ALA A 77 21.54 13.94 -7.25
N GLY A 78 20.90 13.26 -8.18
CA GLY A 78 20.80 13.64 -9.56
C GLY A 78 20.92 12.53 -10.60
N ASN A 79 20.77 12.88 -11.88
CA ASN A 79 20.77 11.94 -13.02
C ASN A 79 22.04 11.97 -13.87
N ASN A 80 22.90 12.99 -13.71
CA ASN A 80 24.17 13.14 -14.40
C ASN A 80 24.02 13.21 -15.93
N ASP A 81 22.95 13.84 -16.41
CA ASP A 81 22.81 14.18 -17.82
C ASP A 81 23.22 15.65 -18.09
N ALA A 82 23.01 16.12 -19.33
CA ALA A 82 23.42 17.46 -19.73
C ALA A 82 22.45 18.57 -19.26
N ASP A 83 21.20 18.23 -18.90
CA ASP A 83 20.19 19.19 -18.48
C ASP A 83 20.12 19.27 -16.95
N LEU A 84 20.77 20.30 -16.40
CA LEU A 84 20.82 20.54 -14.95
C LEU A 84 19.47 20.87 -14.29
N ASN A 85 18.34 20.90 -15.04
CA ASN A 85 17.02 21.28 -14.55
C ASN A 85 16.03 20.11 -14.42
N ASN A 86 16.28 18.96 -15.02
CA ASN A 86 15.30 17.87 -15.10
C ASN A 86 15.33 16.92 -13.87
N ALA A 87 16.33 17.06 -13.00
CA ALA A 87 16.49 16.31 -11.75
C ALA A 87 16.88 17.21 -10.56
N ARG A 88 16.63 18.52 -10.69
CA ARG A 88 16.85 19.50 -9.62
C ARG A 88 16.02 19.19 -8.36
N PHE A 89 16.51 19.66 -7.22
CA PHE A 89 15.93 19.42 -5.88
C PHE A 89 15.94 17.95 -5.42
N SER A 90 16.63 17.07 -6.14
CA SER A 90 16.78 15.68 -5.72
C SER A 90 17.48 15.58 -4.36
N THR A 91 16.99 14.69 -3.51
CA THR A 91 17.51 14.55 -2.14
C THR A 91 17.83 13.10 -1.81
N VAL A 92 19.03 12.88 -1.28
CA VAL A 92 19.44 11.63 -0.66
C VAL A 92 19.83 11.89 0.79
N GLY A 93 19.07 11.33 1.74
CA GLY A 93 19.34 11.48 3.17
C GLY A 93 20.63 10.80 3.66
N GLY A 94 21.22 9.91 2.87
CA GLY A 94 22.49 9.25 3.14
C GLY A 94 22.45 7.76 2.82
N GLY A 95 23.18 6.94 3.57
CA GLY A 95 23.26 5.49 3.35
C GLY A 95 24.32 5.11 2.31
N PHE A 96 24.08 4.03 1.56
CA PHE A 96 25.06 3.49 0.61
C PHE A 96 24.45 3.23 -0.77
N GLY A 97 25.04 3.80 -1.82
CA GLY A 97 24.67 3.46 -3.20
C GLY A 97 23.27 3.91 -3.60
N ASN A 98 22.73 4.96 -2.97
CA ASN A 98 21.38 5.45 -3.25
C ASN A 98 21.39 6.51 -4.37
N GLN A 99 20.36 6.53 -5.20
CA GLN A 99 20.20 7.47 -6.30
C GLN A 99 18.81 8.12 -6.28
N ALA A 100 18.76 9.45 -6.18
CA ALA A 100 17.57 10.25 -6.45
C ALA A 100 17.80 11.00 -7.76
N SER A 101 17.19 10.56 -8.86
CA SER A 101 17.47 11.04 -10.23
C SER A 101 16.27 11.62 -10.97
N GLY A 102 15.10 11.67 -10.34
CA GLY A 102 13.94 12.41 -10.87
C GLY A 102 13.87 13.84 -10.33
N PHE A 103 13.16 14.72 -11.04
CA PHE A 103 12.80 16.05 -10.55
C PHE A 103 12.12 15.94 -9.16
N GLU A 104 12.66 16.62 -8.15
CA GLU A 104 12.15 16.57 -6.76
C GLU A 104 12.08 15.15 -6.14
N ALA A 105 12.83 14.18 -6.69
CA ALA A 105 12.86 12.83 -6.18
C ALA A 105 13.59 12.76 -4.83
N THR A 106 13.10 11.89 -3.94
CA THR A 106 13.67 11.73 -2.59
C THR A 106 13.99 10.27 -2.29
N VAL A 107 15.23 10.01 -1.86
CA VAL A 107 15.62 8.79 -1.18
C VAL A 107 15.99 9.12 0.27
N GLY A 108 15.22 8.63 1.24
CA GLY A 108 15.46 8.90 2.66
C GLY A 108 16.78 8.31 3.18
N GLY A 109 17.22 7.17 2.65
CA GLY A 109 18.47 6.52 3.01
C GLY A 109 18.47 5.03 2.66
N GLY A 110 19.12 4.21 3.47
CA GLY A 110 19.21 2.75 3.25
C GLY A 110 20.32 2.39 2.25
N ALA A 111 20.12 1.31 1.48
CA ALA A 111 21.12 0.85 0.52
C ALA A 111 20.53 0.50 -0.86
N PHE A 112 21.21 0.94 -1.92
CA PHE A 112 20.88 0.61 -3.31
C PHE A 112 19.46 1.00 -3.74
N ASN A 113 18.92 2.08 -3.18
CA ASN A 113 17.59 2.58 -3.53
C ASN A 113 17.68 3.56 -4.71
N ALA A 114 16.68 3.51 -5.60
CA ALA A 114 16.57 4.42 -6.74
C ALA A 114 15.20 5.12 -6.77
N ALA A 115 15.18 6.44 -6.79
CA ALA A 115 13.99 7.26 -7.03
C ALA A 115 14.20 8.07 -8.31
N SER A 116 13.65 7.61 -9.43
CA SER A 116 13.90 8.18 -10.77
C SER A 116 12.68 8.83 -11.42
N GLY A 117 11.47 8.64 -10.87
CA GLY A 117 10.29 9.37 -11.30
C GLY A 117 10.25 10.80 -10.76
N ALA A 118 9.60 11.73 -11.45
CA ALA A 118 9.35 13.06 -10.90
C ALA A 118 8.49 12.94 -9.63
N ASN A 119 8.86 13.64 -8.56
CA ASN A 119 8.22 13.56 -7.24
C ASN A 119 8.16 12.12 -6.66
N SER A 120 9.04 11.23 -7.10
CA SER A 120 9.10 9.86 -6.57
C SER A 120 9.78 9.80 -5.20
N VAL A 121 9.37 8.84 -4.37
CA VAL A 121 9.87 8.70 -3.01
C VAL A 121 10.25 7.26 -2.70
N VAL A 122 11.47 7.08 -2.21
CA VAL A 122 11.89 5.88 -1.49
C VAL A 122 12.25 6.29 -0.06
N PRO A 123 11.45 5.98 0.96
CA PRO A 123 11.73 6.42 2.33
C PRO A 123 12.97 5.74 2.95
N GLY A 124 13.40 4.60 2.40
CA GLY A 124 14.57 3.86 2.87
C GLY A 124 14.48 2.38 2.50
N GLY A 125 15.15 1.53 3.29
CA GLY A 125 15.19 0.09 3.06
C GLY A 125 16.28 -0.31 2.07
N SER A 126 16.09 -1.39 1.31
CA SER A 126 17.12 -1.89 0.41
C SER A 126 16.60 -2.29 -0.97
N SER A 127 17.32 -1.86 -2.01
CA SER A 127 17.09 -2.24 -3.41
C SER A 127 15.68 -1.88 -3.92
N ASN A 128 15.10 -0.81 -3.40
CA ASN A 128 13.80 -0.30 -3.87
C ASN A 128 13.96 0.58 -5.11
N THR A 129 12.93 0.65 -5.93
CA THR A 129 12.90 1.46 -7.15
C THR A 129 11.55 2.16 -7.27
N ALA A 130 11.54 3.49 -7.19
CA ALA A 130 10.37 4.33 -7.46
C ALA A 130 10.63 5.09 -8.78
N SER A 131 10.21 4.52 -9.91
CA SER A 131 10.47 5.08 -11.25
C SER A 131 9.26 5.71 -11.91
N GLY A 132 8.05 5.49 -11.37
CA GLY A 132 6.86 6.21 -11.80
C GLY A 132 6.81 7.64 -11.25
N ASN A 133 6.25 8.59 -11.99
CA ASN A 133 5.97 9.91 -11.45
C ASN A 133 5.01 9.81 -10.26
N PHE A 134 5.27 10.54 -9.17
CA PHE A 134 4.50 10.48 -7.92
C PHE A 134 4.45 9.09 -7.25
N SER A 135 5.40 8.21 -7.57
CA SER A 135 5.42 6.84 -7.03
C SER A 135 6.10 6.75 -5.66
N PHE A 136 5.75 5.73 -4.90
CA PHE A 136 6.27 5.44 -3.56
C PHE A 136 6.70 3.97 -3.46
N ALA A 137 7.97 3.69 -3.14
CA ALA A 137 8.48 2.32 -2.98
C ALA A 137 9.21 2.14 -1.64
N ALA A 138 8.72 1.25 -0.77
CA ALA A 138 9.26 1.06 0.58
C ALA A 138 9.54 -0.41 0.94
N GLY A 139 10.50 -0.62 1.84
CA GLY A 139 10.83 -1.94 2.38
C GLY A 139 12.04 -2.58 1.71
N ARG A 140 11.93 -3.83 1.21
CA ARG A 140 13.01 -4.47 0.44
C ARG A 140 12.49 -4.89 -0.94
N ARG A 141 13.20 -4.46 -1.98
CA ARG A 141 12.95 -4.82 -3.39
C ARG A 141 11.54 -4.47 -3.89
N ALA A 142 10.97 -3.39 -3.39
CA ALA A 142 9.73 -2.80 -3.90
C ALA A 142 10.00 -2.02 -5.20
N LYS A 143 9.19 -2.25 -6.24
CA LYS A 143 9.34 -1.66 -7.58
C LYS A 143 8.07 -0.90 -7.99
N ALA A 144 8.00 0.38 -7.64
CA ALA A 144 6.92 1.28 -8.04
C ALA A 144 7.23 1.88 -9.42
N GLN A 145 6.87 1.14 -10.47
CA GLN A 145 7.27 1.42 -11.85
C GLN A 145 6.31 2.33 -12.61
N HIS A 146 5.08 2.47 -12.12
CA HIS A 146 4.02 3.23 -12.78
C HIS A 146 3.66 4.49 -12.00
N ALA A 147 3.11 5.49 -12.71
CA ALA A 147 2.73 6.76 -12.10
C ALA A 147 1.72 6.56 -10.96
N GLY A 148 1.92 7.25 -9.83
CA GLY A 148 1.04 7.18 -8.65
C GLY A 148 0.99 5.81 -7.96
N ALA A 149 1.89 4.88 -8.29
CA ALA A 149 1.91 3.56 -7.65
C ALA A 149 2.57 3.61 -6.27
N PHE A 150 1.98 2.91 -5.31
CA PHE A 150 2.49 2.70 -3.95
C PHE A 150 2.83 1.22 -3.80
N VAL A 151 4.11 0.91 -3.60
CA VAL A 151 4.59 -0.48 -3.50
C VAL A 151 5.30 -0.70 -2.18
N TRP A 152 4.85 -1.72 -1.43
CA TRP A 152 5.43 -2.13 -0.16
C TRP A 152 5.98 -3.55 -0.27
N GLY A 153 7.27 -3.74 0.04
CA GLY A 153 7.93 -5.04 0.13
C GLY A 153 8.32 -5.38 1.56
N ASP A 154 7.96 -6.57 2.04
CA ASP A 154 8.53 -7.16 3.26
C ASP A 154 10.04 -7.48 3.10
N SER A 155 10.63 -8.17 4.08
CA SER A 155 12.07 -8.50 4.11
C SER A 155 12.53 -9.56 3.11
N THR A 156 11.62 -10.15 2.32
CA THR A 156 11.94 -11.19 1.34
C THR A 156 12.88 -10.63 0.25
N ASP A 157 13.88 -11.44 -0.13
CA ASP A 157 14.84 -11.09 -1.19
C ASP A 157 14.30 -11.36 -2.61
N ALA A 158 13.10 -10.86 -2.88
CA ALA A 158 12.46 -10.97 -4.19
C ALA A 158 11.83 -9.64 -4.55
N ASP A 159 11.54 -9.42 -5.83
CA ASP A 159 10.87 -8.20 -6.27
C ASP A 159 9.36 -8.28 -6.01
N VAL A 160 8.75 -7.14 -5.68
CA VAL A 160 7.31 -6.91 -5.74
C VAL A 160 7.08 -5.63 -6.54
N SER A 161 6.22 -5.68 -7.55
CA SER A 161 6.13 -4.62 -8.56
C SER A 161 4.69 -4.19 -8.82
N SER A 162 4.49 -2.89 -9.05
CA SER A 162 3.26 -2.35 -9.66
C SER A 162 3.12 -2.82 -11.11
N ASN A 163 1.89 -2.99 -11.61
CA ASN A 163 1.64 -3.34 -13.02
C ASN A 163 0.68 -2.38 -13.74
N ALA A 164 0.20 -1.33 -13.08
CA ALA A 164 -0.48 -0.19 -13.69
C ALA A 164 -0.32 1.07 -12.84
N ALA A 165 -0.72 2.21 -13.40
CA ALA A 165 -0.76 3.49 -12.70
C ALA A 165 -1.81 3.50 -11.58
N ASN A 166 -1.57 4.31 -10.54
CA ASN A 166 -2.49 4.57 -9.43
C ASN A 166 -2.92 3.31 -8.66
N GLN A 167 -1.97 2.39 -8.43
CA GLN A 167 -2.21 1.14 -7.69
C GLN A 167 -1.53 1.14 -6.32
N PHE A 168 -2.13 0.43 -5.37
CA PHE A 168 -1.48 0.05 -4.11
C PHE A 168 -1.14 -1.45 -4.12
N VAL A 169 0.14 -1.78 -4.05
CA VAL A 169 0.67 -3.14 -4.13
C VAL A 169 1.45 -3.46 -2.86
N VAL A 170 1.11 -4.55 -2.19
CA VAL A 170 1.75 -4.95 -0.93
C VAL A 170 2.17 -6.41 -0.99
N ARG A 171 3.45 -6.69 -0.72
CA ARG A 171 3.90 -8.03 -0.30
C ARG A 171 4.11 -8.04 1.20
N ALA A 172 3.26 -8.78 1.89
CA ALA A 172 3.34 -9.06 3.32
C ALA A 172 3.22 -10.56 3.56
N SER A 173 4.32 -11.30 3.38
CA SER A 173 4.35 -12.78 3.47
C SER A 173 3.93 -13.33 4.83
N GLY A 174 4.03 -12.53 5.90
CA GLY A 174 3.50 -12.85 7.23
C GLY A 174 2.01 -12.57 7.42
N GLY A 175 1.32 -12.05 6.41
CA GLY A 175 -0.06 -11.56 6.50
C GLY A 175 -0.14 -10.04 6.69
N ALA A 176 -1.36 -9.51 6.63
CA ALA A 176 -1.65 -8.08 6.78
C ALA A 176 -2.80 -7.85 7.78
N ILE A 177 -2.73 -6.75 8.53
CA ILE A 177 -3.76 -6.35 9.49
C ILE A 177 -4.09 -4.87 9.25
N PHE A 178 -5.38 -4.56 9.20
CA PHE A 178 -5.90 -3.21 9.04
C PHE A 178 -6.71 -2.86 10.29
N TYR A 179 -6.16 -2.01 11.14
CA TYR A 179 -6.83 -1.54 12.34
C TYR A 179 -7.71 -0.33 12.05
N THR A 180 -8.90 -0.28 12.66
CA THR A 180 -9.86 0.82 12.51
C THR A 180 -10.07 1.59 13.81
N ASN A 181 -9.26 1.32 14.84
CA ASN A 181 -9.23 2.10 16.08
C ASN A 181 -7.80 2.27 16.64
N ALA A 182 -7.61 3.31 17.45
CA ALA A 182 -6.32 3.65 18.03
C ALA A 182 -5.76 2.57 18.97
N SER A 183 -6.63 1.80 19.63
CA SER A 183 -6.23 0.73 20.55
C SER A 183 -5.80 -0.56 19.86
N LEU A 184 -5.87 -0.64 18.51
CA LEU A 184 -5.52 -1.83 17.72
C LEU A 184 -6.36 -3.07 18.09
N THR A 185 -7.62 -2.87 18.47
CA THR A 185 -8.52 -3.95 18.91
C THR A 185 -9.64 -4.25 17.93
N THR A 186 -9.85 -3.43 16.90
CA THR A 186 -10.81 -3.71 15.82
C THR A 186 -10.22 -3.51 14.44
N GLY A 187 -10.72 -4.26 13.46
CA GLY A 187 -10.17 -4.29 12.12
C GLY A 187 -10.44 -5.59 11.35
N ALA A 188 -9.68 -5.78 10.27
CA ALA A 188 -9.66 -6.99 9.46
C ALA A 188 -8.22 -7.50 9.27
N SER A 189 -8.07 -8.81 9.11
CA SER A 189 -6.76 -9.44 8.85
C SER A 189 -6.79 -10.36 7.63
N LEU A 190 -5.67 -10.45 6.95
CA LEU A 190 -5.37 -11.42 5.91
C LEU A 190 -4.21 -12.28 6.41
N ALA A 191 -4.49 -13.53 6.79
CA ALA A 191 -3.46 -14.42 7.30
C ALA A 191 -2.40 -14.76 6.23
N ALA A 192 -1.20 -15.15 6.66
CA ALA A 192 -0.14 -15.61 5.77
C ALA A 192 -0.66 -16.73 4.84
N GLY A 193 -0.50 -16.53 3.52
CA GLY A 193 -0.95 -17.49 2.51
C GLY A 193 -2.47 -17.56 2.29
N SER A 194 -3.28 -16.75 2.99
CA SER A 194 -4.74 -16.70 2.80
C SER A 194 -5.12 -15.89 1.56
N GLY A 195 -6.21 -16.30 0.89
CA GLY A 195 -6.85 -15.54 -0.19
C GLY A 195 -8.07 -14.70 0.26
N SER A 196 -8.46 -14.79 1.53
CA SER A 196 -9.68 -14.17 2.05
C SER A 196 -9.45 -13.36 3.32
N TRP A 197 -10.13 -12.22 3.42
CA TRP A 197 -10.16 -11.40 4.62
C TRP A 197 -10.91 -12.08 5.75
N SER A 198 -10.37 -11.96 6.97
CA SER A 198 -10.99 -12.33 8.23
C SER A 198 -11.42 -11.07 8.96
N SER A 199 -12.74 -10.92 9.14
CA SER A 199 -13.29 -9.83 9.96
C SER A 199 -13.25 -10.22 11.45
N LEU A 200 -13.01 -9.25 12.33
CA LEU A 200 -13.10 -9.47 13.77
C LEU A 200 -14.51 -9.90 14.17
N SER A 201 -14.64 -11.06 14.83
CA SER A 201 -15.94 -11.61 15.26
C SER A 201 -15.87 -12.40 16.56
N ASP A 202 -14.90 -12.09 17.43
CA ASP A 202 -14.72 -12.76 18.73
C ASP A 202 -15.91 -12.47 19.68
N ARG A 203 -16.29 -13.44 20.52
CA ARG A 203 -17.34 -13.25 21.55
C ARG A 203 -16.90 -12.24 22.62
N ALA A 204 -15.63 -12.25 23.01
CA ALA A 204 -15.08 -11.40 24.06
C ALA A 204 -15.13 -9.91 23.70
N VAL A 205 -15.18 -9.57 22.41
CA VAL A 205 -15.29 -8.18 21.94
C VAL A 205 -16.73 -7.75 21.64
N LYS A 206 -17.72 -8.65 21.82
CA LYS A 206 -19.13 -8.38 21.57
C LYS A 206 -19.88 -8.13 22.88
N THR A 207 -20.77 -7.15 22.84
CA THR A 207 -21.72 -6.86 23.92
C THR A 207 -23.15 -6.84 23.38
N GLY A 208 -24.15 -6.84 24.25
CA GLY A 208 -25.56 -6.75 23.85
C GLY A 208 -26.06 -7.96 23.05
N LEU A 209 -25.52 -9.16 23.32
CA LEU A 209 -25.91 -10.38 22.60
C LEU A 209 -27.34 -10.79 22.97
N VAL A 210 -28.27 -10.61 22.03
CA VAL A 210 -29.67 -11.02 22.14
C VAL A 210 -29.98 -12.07 21.07
N PRO A 211 -30.60 -13.22 21.42
CA PRO A 211 -31.02 -14.20 20.43
C PRO A 211 -32.00 -13.59 19.42
N THR A 212 -31.80 -13.87 18.13
CA THR A 212 -32.73 -13.47 17.06
C THR A 212 -33.78 -14.55 16.80
N ASN A 213 -34.88 -14.19 16.13
CA ASN A 213 -35.86 -15.14 15.61
C ASN A 213 -35.51 -15.53 14.16
N PRO A 214 -34.95 -16.73 13.91
CA PRO A 214 -34.49 -17.12 12.58
C PRO A 214 -35.61 -17.13 11.53
N LYS A 215 -36.84 -17.49 11.93
CA LYS A 215 -37.99 -17.53 11.01
C LYS A 215 -38.34 -16.14 10.50
N ALA A 216 -38.39 -15.15 11.39
CA ALA A 216 -38.61 -13.76 11.00
C ALA A 216 -37.48 -13.23 10.11
N VAL A 217 -36.23 -13.68 10.32
CA VAL A 217 -35.11 -13.33 9.43
C VAL A 217 -35.32 -13.93 8.03
N LEU A 218 -35.70 -15.22 7.94
CA LEU A 218 -36.00 -15.87 6.66
C LEU A 218 -37.16 -15.19 5.93
N GLU A 219 -38.25 -14.86 6.62
CA GLU A 219 -39.42 -14.18 6.04
C GLU A 219 -39.03 -12.81 5.45
N ARG A 220 -38.23 -12.03 6.18
CA ARG A 220 -37.73 -10.73 5.70
C ARG A 220 -36.74 -10.88 4.55
N LEU A 221 -35.84 -11.86 4.61
CA LEU A 221 -34.90 -12.17 3.52
C LEU A 221 -35.65 -12.58 2.25
N ALA A 222 -36.69 -13.40 2.37
CA ALA A 222 -37.50 -13.85 1.24
C ALA A 222 -38.34 -12.72 0.62
N ALA A 223 -38.75 -11.73 1.41
CA ALA A 223 -39.48 -10.56 0.94
C ALA A 223 -38.57 -9.46 0.38
N MET A 224 -37.27 -9.49 0.69
CA MET A 224 -36.32 -8.45 0.28
C MET A 224 -36.02 -8.58 -1.23
N PRO A 225 -36.11 -7.47 -1.99
CA PRO A 225 -35.74 -7.48 -3.40
C PRO A 225 -34.26 -7.84 -3.61
N ILE A 226 -33.99 -8.68 -4.61
CA ILE A 226 -32.65 -9.02 -5.10
C ILE A 226 -32.55 -8.58 -6.56
N TYR A 227 -31.47 -7.89 -6.89
CA TYR A 227 -31.25 -7.35 -8.22
C TYR A 227 -29.98 -7.94 -8.82
N GLU A 228 -29.96 -8.07 -10.14
CA GLU A 228 -28.71 -8.08 -10.89
C GLU A 228 -28.36 -6.63 -11.28
N TRP A 229 -27.13 -6.21 -11.03
CA TRP A 229 -26.72 -4.83 -11.22
C TRP A 229 -25.26 -4.70 -11.66
N SER A 230 -24.88 -3.49 -12.07
CA SER A 230 -23.50 -3.12 -12.43
C SER A 230 -23.17 -1.78 -11.76
N TYR A 231 -21.94 -1.60 -11.28
CA TYR A 231 -21.51 -0.28 -10.81
C TYR A 231 -21.51 0.71 -11.98
N GLN A 232 -21.89 1.97 -11.75
CA GLN A 232 -21.83 3.02 -12.78
C GLN A 232 -20.40 3.22 -13.32
N ALA A 233 -19.39 3.00 -12.48
CA ALA A 233 -17.98 3.09 -12.86
C ALA A 233 -17.46 1.82 -13.59
N GLN A 234 -18.26 0.77 -13.70
CA GLN A 234 -17.92 -0.47 -14.40
C GLN A 234 -18.76 -0.60 -15.67
N GLY A 235 -18.23 -1.30 -16.68
CA GLY A 235 -19.00 -1.63 -17.87
C GLY A 235 -20.19 -2.56 -17.54
N LEU A 236 -21.28 -2.46 -18.29
CA LEU A 236 -22.49 -3.27 -18.09
C LEU A 236 -22.27 -4.78 -18.28
N SER A 237 -21.13 -5.19 -18.85
CA SER A 237 -20.74 -6.60 -18.95
C SER A 237 -20.34 -7.22 -17.60
N VAL A 238 -20.00 -6.41 -16.61
CA VAL A 238 -19.70 -6.87 -15.26
C VAL A 238 -20.99 -6.84 -14.45
N ARG A 239 -21.51 -8.02 -14.12
CA ARG A 239 -22.77 -8.19 -13.38
C ARG A 239 -22.50 -8.68 -11.97
N HIS A 240 -23.21 -8.08 -11.02
CA HIS A 240 -23.23 -8.42 -9.60
C HIS A 240 -24.66 -8.81 -9.22
N LEU A 241 -24.81 -9.58 -8.14
CA LEU A 241 -26.10 -10.04 -7.64
C LEU A 241 -26.22 -9.69 -6.16
N GLY A 242 -27.29 -9.00 -5.78
CA GLY A 242 -27.55 -8.68 -4.37
C GLY A 242 -28.62 -7.61 -4.18
N PRO A 243 -29.00 -7.33 -2.92
CA PRO A 243 -29.91 -6.25 -2.59
C PRO A 243 -29.20 -4.89 -2.66
N THR A 244 -29.98 -3.81 -2.58
CA THR A 244 -29.43 -2.49 -2.22
C THR A 244 -29.20 -2.41 -0.71
N ALA A 245 -28.29 -1.52 -0.27
CA ALA A 245 -28.05 -1.31 1.16
C ALA A 245 -29.28 -0.74 1.89
N GLN A 246 -30.08 0.06 1.20
CA GLN A 246 -31.32 0.64 1.72
C GLN A 246 -32.38 -0.44 1.97
N ASP A 247 -32.57 -1.34 1.02
CA ASP A 247 -33.50 -2.48 1.18
C ASP A 247 -33.03 -3.41 2.31
N PHE A 248 -31.73 -3.71 2.37
CA PHE A 248 -31.13 -4.52 3.42
C PHE A 248 -31.33 -3.91 4.81
N ARG A 249 -31.06 -2.61 4.95
CA ARG A 249 -31.26 -1.90 6.22
C ARG A 249 -32.73 -1.77 6.58
N ALA A 250 -33.62 -1.54 5.62
CA ALA A 250 -35.07 -1.51 5.87
C ALA A 250 -35.58 -2.87 6.38
N ALA A 251 -35.04 -3.98 5.87
CA ALA A 251 -35.40 -5.32 6.29
C ALA A 251 -34.81 -5.70 7.66
N PHE A 252 -33.54 -5.39 7.94
CA PHE A 252 -32.83 -5.95 9.11
C PHE A 252 -32.38 -4.93 10.15
N GLY A 253 -32.28 -3.65 9.80
CA GLY A 253 -31.79 -2.59 10.68
C GLY A 253 -30.31 -2.72 11.06
N LEU A 254 -29.52 -3.46 10.29
CA LEU A 254 -28.08 -3.70 10.51
C LEU A 254 -27.21 -2.72 9.69
N GLY A 255 -25.93 -2.62 10.02
CA GLY A 255 -24.95 -1.75 9.38
C GLY A 255 -24.77 -0.38 10.03
N GLU A 256 -23.62 0.24 9.77
CA GLU A 256 -23.25 1.57 10.27
C GLU A 256 -24.03 2.70 9.58
N ASP A 257 -24.35 2.54 8.29
CA ASP A 257 -25.12 3.49 7.48
C ASP A 257 -26.12 2.77 6.53
N ASP A 258 -26.81 3.51 5.67
CA ASP A 258 -27.80 2.99 4.71
C ASP A 258 -27.23 2.84 3.29
N ARG A 259 -25.90 2.87 3.13
CA ARG A 259 -25.20 2.84 1.83
C ARG A 259 -24.25 1.67 1.70
N HIS A 260 -23.92 1.00 2.78
CA HIS A 260 -23.02 -0.15 2.80
C HIS A 260 -23.68 -1.35 3.47
N ILE A 261 -23.35 -2.54 2.95
CA ILE A 261 -23.69 -3.80 3.60
C ILE A 261 -22.38 -4.40 4.09
N SER A 262 -22.23 -4.54 5.40
CA SER A 262 -21.12 -5.28 6.00
C SER A 262 -21.23 -6.75 5.62
N THR A 263 -20.11 -7.37 5.22
CA THR A 263 -20.07 -8.80 4.92
C THR A 263 -20.45 -9.64 6.15
N VAL A 264 -20.08 -9.20 7.35
CA VAL A 264 -20.45 -9.88 8.61
C VAL A 264 -21.97 -9.89 8.81
N ASP A 265 -22.65 -8.80 8.46
CA ASP A 265 -24.11 -8.71 8.61
C ASP A 265 -24.83 -9.54 7.55
N ALA A 266 -24.38 -9.47 6.29
CA ALA A 266 -24.92 -10.29 5.21
C ALA A 266 -24.77 -11.79 5.51
N ASP A 267 -23.58 -12.22 5.95
CA ASP A 267 -23.31 -13.59 6.35
C ASP A 267 -24.16 -14.01 7.55
N GLY A 268 -24.33 -13.13 8.54
CA GLY A 268 -25.17 -13.38 9.71
C GLY A 268 -26.64 -13.60 9.36
N VAL A 269 -27.20 -12.78 8.46
CA VAL A 269 -28.56 -12.95 7.93
C VAL A 269 -28.69 -14.26 7.16
N ALA A 270 -27.72 -14.58 6.29
CA ALA A 270 -27.72 -15.83 5.53
C ALA A 270 -27.70 -17.05 6.45
N LEU A 271 -26.83 -17.08 7.46
CA LEU A 271 -26.74 -18.17 8.44
C LEU A 271 -28.03 -18.36 9.22
N ALA A 272 -28.65 -17.27 9.70
CA ALA A 272 -29.92 -17.33 10.41
C ALA A 272 -31.06 -17.83 9.52
N ALA A 273 -31.15 -17.34 8.28
CA ALA A 273 -32.16 -17.79 7.33
C ALA A 273 -31.98 -19.26 6.94
N ILE A 274 -30.75 -19.74 6.75
CA ILE A 274 -30.45 -21.16 6.48
C ILE A 274 -30.89 -22.04 7.64
N GLN A 275 -30.65 -21.62 8.89
CA GLN A 275 -31.12 -22.36 10.06
C GLN A 275 -32.65 -22.47 10.10
N ALA A 276 -33.36 -21.39 9.77
CA ALA A 276 -34.81 -21.39 9.71
C ALA A 276 -35.34 -22.31 8.59
N LEU A 277 -34.77 -22.19 7.39
CA LEU A 277 -35.15 -22.99 6.23
C LEU A 277 -34.93 -24.48 6.48
N TYR A 278 -33.83 -24.85 7.14
CA TYR A 278 -33.57 -26.22 7.53
C TYR A 278 -34.66 -26.76 8.46
N ARG A 279 -35.08 -25.99 9.48
CA ARG A 279 -36.16 -26.39 10.39
C ARG A 279 -37.49 -26.58 9.68
N GLU A 280 -37.88 -25.63 8.83
CA GLU A 280 -39.12 -25.75 8.04
C GLU A 280 -39.07 -26.97 7.11
N ASN A 281 -37.92 -27.28 6.52
CA ASN A 281 -37.75 -28.49 5.70
C ASN A 281 -37.94 -29.78 6.51
N GLN A 282 -37.44 -29.85 7.74
CA GLN A 282 -37.66 -31.00 8.63
C GLN A 282 -39.13 -31.16 9.01
N GLU A 283 -39.81 -30.05 9.33
CA GLU A 283 -41.25 -30.07 9.63
C GLU A 283 -42.08 -30.53 8.43
N LEU A 284 -41.73 -30.07 7.22
CA LEU A 284 -42.38 -30.50 6.00
C LEU A 284 -42.18 -31.99 5.74
N LYS A 285 -40.97 -32.53 5.93
CA LYS A 285 -40.68 -33.97 5.78
C LYS A 285 -41.52 -34.82 6.74
N ALA A 286 -41.57 -34.44 8.01
CA ALA A 286 -42.37 -35.15 9.01
C ALA A 286 -43.88 -35.12 8.67
N ARG A 287 -44.39 -34.02 8.12
CA ARG A 287 -45.78 -33.93 7.64
C ARG A 287 -46.04 -34.82 6.45
N VAL A 288 -45.11 -34.89 5.49
CA VAL A 288 -45.22 -35.78 4.32
C VAL A 288 -45.25 -37.24 4.77
N GLU A 289 -44.32 -37.67 5.63
CA GLU A 289 -44.29 -39.05 6.15
C GLU A 289 -45.60 -39.42 6.88
N LEU A 290 -46.13 -38.49 7.69
CA LEU A 290 -47.41 -38.69 8.38
C LEU A 290 -48.57 -38.85 7.39
N LEU A 291 -48.60 -38.03 6.34
CA LEU A 291 -49.64 -38.10 5.32
C LEU A 291 -49.52 -39.39 4.49
N GLU A 292 -48.31 -39.80 4.12
CA GLU A 292 -48.05 -41.05 3.41
C GLU A 292 -48.50 -42.26 4.24
N ALA A 293 -48.13 -42.32 5.53
CA ALA A 293 -48.58 -43.36 6.44
C ALA A 293 -50.11 -43.43 6.56
N ARG A 294 -50.78 -42.27 6.65
CA ARG A 294 -52.26 -42.20 6.66
C ARG A 294 -52.88 -42.70 5.36
N THR A 295 -52.31 -42.34 4.21
CA THR A 295 -52.82 -42.80 2.91
C THR A 295 -52.59 -44.30 2.70
N ALA A 296 -51.49 -44.86 3.18
CA ALA A 296 -51.24 -46.30 3.14
C ALA A 296 -52.29 -47.08 3.96
N LEU A 297 -52.55 -46.64 5.20
CA LEU A 297 -53.61 -47.20 6.05
C LEU A 297 -55.01 -47.08 5.44
N GLY A 298 -55.27 -46.01 4.68
CA GLY A 298 -56.54 -45.80 3.98
C GLY A 298 -56.74 -46.71 2.75
N ARG A 299 -55.65 -47.18 2.13
CA ARG A 299 -55.68 -48.09 0.96
C ARG A 299 -55.79 -49.57 1.34
N GLU A 300 -55.47 -49.94 2.59
CA GLU A 300 -55.58 -51.31 3.11
C GLU A 300 -56.96 -51.65 3.70
N LYS A 301 -57.90 -50.71 3.71
CA LYS A 301 -59.30 -51.00 4.06
C LYS A 301 -60.07 -51.42 2.79
N PRO A 302 -60.60 -52.65 2.72
CA PRO A 302 -61.40 -53.14 1.59
C PRO A 302 -62.73 -52.40 1.44
#